data_AF-A0A9E4WYJ9-F1
#
_entry.id   AF-A0A9E4WYJ9-F1
#
_cell.length_a   1.000
_cell.length_b   1.000
_cell.length_c   1.000
_cell.angle_alpha   90.00
_cell.angle_beta   90.00
_cell.angle_gamma   90.00
#
_symmetry.space_group_name_H-M   'P 1'
#
loop_
_entity.id
_entity.type
_entity.pdbx_description
1 polymer ?
#
loop_
_entity_poly.entity_id
_entity_poly.type
_entity_poly.pdbx_seq_one_letter_code
_entity_poly.pdbx_strand_id
1 'polypeptide(L)'
;MPKGSVAFKMIKPTFKLLAASLVLFALACGAASPPAPAATPTGTLVPDRAEPTKTAVQAATNEAAPPAPSPTKAPTPTPTDTSVPAPVRVTETLLPTATLEPGPPETSSVTVWPSLTNVEPSTASSGQEVRIEGHGGHTELRKADGTVAGYIESARSFPLYFDGQPVGSIGCYVNTCRGTVTVPKDALPGEHQISVEGGSSQTVTIAMATVAVLHGDPEPSPTPARFT
;
A
#
# COMPACT_ATOMS: atom_id res chain seq x y z
N MET A 1 15.36 -48.86 -4.38
CA MET A 1 14.75 -47.52 -4.60
C MET A 1 15.80 -46.46 -4.25
N PRO A 2 16.33 -45.70 -5.22
CA PRO A 2 17.40 -44.74 -4.95
C PRO A 2 16.84 -43.44 -4.34
N LYS A 3 17.51 -42.94 -3.29
CA LYS A 3 17.26 -41.64 -2.66
C LYS A 3 17.91 -40.55 -3.53
N GLY A 4 17.10 -39.68 -4.13
CA GLY A 4 17.56 -38.51 -4.86
C GLY A 4 17.85 -37.35 -3.91
N SER A 5 19.13 -37.00 -3.75
CA SER A 5 19.57 -35.76 -3.10
C SER A 5 19.43 -34.59 -4.07
N VAL A 6 18.60 -33.61 -3.72
CA VAL A 6 18.49 -32.35 -4.47
C VAL A 6 19.44 -31.32 -3.83
N ALA A 7 20.49 -30.95 -4.55
CA ALA A 7 21.44 -29.92 -4.14
C ALA A 7 20.86 -28.53 -4.47
N PHE A 8 20.55 -27.74 -3.43
CA PHE A 8 20.19 -26.34 -3.60
C PHE A 8 21.46 -25.49 -3.78
N LYS A 9 21.60 -24.91 -4.98
CA LYS A 9 22.71 -24.02 -5.33
C LYS A 9 22.43 -22.63 -4.77
N MET A 10 23.14 -22.27 -3.72
CA MET A 10 23.07 -20.97 -3.05
C MET A 10 23.63 -19.87 -3.97
N ILE A 11 22.74 -19.03 -4.51
CA ILE A 11 23.10 -17.88 -5.33
C ILE A 11 23.50 -16.74 -4.39
N LYS A 12 24.79 -16.38 -4.36
CA LYS A 12 25.29 -15.20 -3.62
C LYS A 12 24.84 -13.92 -4.33
N PRO A 13 24.10 -13.00 -3.69
CA PRO A 13 23.85 -11.70 -4.27
C PRO A 13 25.12 -10.86 -4.20
N THR A 14 25.58 -10.40 -5.36
CA THR A 14 26.73 -9.50 -5.48
C THR A 14 26.20 -8.07 -5.33
N PHE A 15 26.30 -7.49 -4.14
CA PHE A 15 25.99 -6.08 -3.91
C PHE A 15 27.12 -5.23 -4.49
N LYS A 16 26.86 -4.57 -5.63
CA LYS A 16 27.70 -3.46 -6.12
C LYS A 16 27.37 -2.22 -5.29
N LEU A 17 28.30 -1.82 -4.43
CA LEU A 17 28.35 -0.49 -3.85
C LEU A 17 28.50 0.54 -4.98
N LEU A 18 27.48 1.36 -5.21
CA LEU A 18 27.63 2.64 -5.87
C LEU A 18 27.81 3.71 -4.80
N ALA A 19 29.04 4.14 -4.62
CA ALA A 19 29.36 5.41 -3.97
C ALA A 19 28.97 6.54 -4.94
N ALA A 20 28.12 7.46 -4.51
CA ALA A 20 27.82 8.68 -5.24
C ALA A 20 27.88 9.87 -4.29
N SER A 21 28.59 10.89 -4.78
CA SER A 21 29.18 12.02 -4.09
C SER A 21 28.23 12.85 -3.23
N LEU A 22 28.71 13.12 -2.01
CA LEU A 22 28.24 14.17 -1.13
C LEU A 22 28.80 15.52 -1.64
N VAL A 23 27.96 16.34 -2.30
CA VAL A 23 28.30 17.74 -2.60
C VAL A 23 27.63 18.59 -1.53
N LEU A 24 28.44 19.13 -0.62
CA LEU A 24 28.05 20.18 0.31
C LEU A 24 27.80 21.47 -0.48
N PHE A 25 26.54 21.94 -0.52
CA PHE A 25 26.24 23.34 -0.78
C PHE A 25 25.81 23.99 0.53
N ALA A 26 26.73 24.74 1.13
CA ALA A 26 26.40 25.79 2.07
C ALA A 26 25.86 26.97 1.27
N LEU A 27 24.66 27.46 1.57
CA LEU A 27 24.24 28.78 1.12
C LEU A 27 23.37 29.49 2.15
N ALA A 28 23.62 30.79 2.22
CA ALA A 28 23.41 31.68 3.35
C ALA A 28 21.95 32.01 3.63
N CYS A 29 21.68 32.21 4.92
CA CYS A 29 20.46 32.78 5.46
C CYS A 29 20.44 34.29 5.16
N GLY A 30 19.60 34.72 4.21
CA GLY A 30 19.28 36.12 3.94
C GLY A 30 17.79 36.34 4.08
N ALA A 31 17.34 36.79 5.25
CA ALA A 31 15.96 37.17 5.50
C ALA A 31 15.68 38.56 4.92
N ALA A 32 14.90 38.63 3.84
CA ALA A 32 14.30 39.86 3.36
C ALA A 32 12.78 39.70 3.34
N SER A 33 12.10 40.45 4.21
CA SER A 33 10.64 40.56 4.27
C SER A 33 10.05 41.12 2.99
N PRO A 34 8.92 40.58 2.48
CA PRO A 34 8.10 41.29 1.52
C PRO A 34 7.04 42.17 2.23
N PRO A 35 6.81 43.42 1.77
CA PRO A 35 5.71 44.24 2.25
C PRO A 35 4.36 43.75 1.71
N ALA A 36 3.34 43.87 2.55
CA ALA A 36 1.94 43.64 2.21
C ALA A 36 1.48 44.57 1.06
N PRO A 37 0.67 44.07 0.13
CA PRO A 37 -0.17 44.93 -0.69
C PRO A 37 -1.65 44.87 -0.29
N ALA A 38 -2.25 46.03 -0.47
CA ALA A 38 -3.53 46.50 -0.01
C ALA A 38 -4.74 45.87 -0.73
N ALA A 39 -5.89 46.16 -0.14
CA ALA A 39 -7.21 45.72 -0.53
C ALA A 39 -7.66 46.10 -1.96
N THR A 40 -8.52 45.21 -2.44
CA THR A 40 -9.55 45.22 -3.50
C THR A 40 -10.04 46.60 -3.99
N PRO A 41 -10.43 46.69 -5.27
CA PRO A 41 -11.87 46.79 -5.52
C PRO A 41 -12.44 45.89 -6.63
N THR A 42 -13.71 45.56 -6.39
CA THR A 42 -14.78 44.96 -7.18
C THR A 42 -14.77 45.30 -8.68
N GLY A 43 -14.90 44.27 -9.51
CA GLY A 43 -15.17 44.37 -10.94
C GLY A 43 -16.01 43.19 -11.43
N THR A 44 -17.33 43.35 -11.39
CA THR A 44 -18.33 42.46 -12.00
C THR A 44 -18.30 42.59 -13.52
N LEU A 45 -18.00 41.51 -14.26
CA LEU A 45 -18.43 41.31 -15.64
C LEU A 45 -18.64 39.80 -15.93
N VAL A 46 -19.90 39.42 -16.09
CA VAL A 46 -20.44 38.28 -16.88
C VAL A 46 -20.58 38.83 -18.31
N PRO A 47 -20.25 38.15 -19.43
CA PRO A 47 -20.70 36.81 -19.89
C PRO A 47 -19.51 35.95 -20.41
N ASP A 48 -19.60 34.68 -20.80
CA ASP A 48 -20.52 34.05 -21.73
C ASP A 48 -20.41 32.52 -21.61
N ARG A 49 -21.51 31.86 -21.94
CA ARG A 49 -21.75 30.42 -21.87
C ARG A 49 -21.17 29.76 -23.12
N ALA A 50 -19.98 29.18 -23.01
CA ALA A 50 -19.47 28.23 -24.01
C ALA A 50 -19.91 26.82 -23.63
N GLU A 51 -20.88 26.31 -24.38
CA GLU A 51 -21.38 24.94 -24.39
C GLU A 51 -20.29 23.96 -24.87
N PRO A 52 -19.87 22.96 -24.08
CA PRO A 52 -19.03 21.90 -24.62
C PRO A 52 -19.90 20.88 -25.35
N THR A 53 -19.70 20.83 -26.67
CA THR A 53 -20.21 19.81 -27.57
C THR A 53 -19.81 18.43 -27.07
N LYS A 54 -20.82 17.62 -26.75
CA LYS A 54 -20.71 16.21 -26.37
C LYS A 54 -20.21 15.38 -27.56
N THR A 55 -18.90 15.22 -27.70
CA THR A 55 -18.32 14.22 -28.59
C THR A 55 -18.32 12.87 -27.88
N ALA A 56 -19.33 12.05 -28.19
CA ALA A 56 -19.34 10.64 -27.82
C ALA A 56 -18.43 9.88 -28.78
N VAL A 57 -17.24 9.49 -28.30
CA VAL A 57 -16.45 8.44 -28.96
C VAL A 57 -16.85 7.11 -28.33
N GLN A 58 -17.66 6.35 -29.06
CA GLN A 58 -17.83 4.92 -28.82
C GLN A 58 -16.56 4.21 -29.26
N ALA A 59 -15.80 3.68 -28.31
CA ALA A 59 -14.83 2.62 -28.55
C ALA A 59 -15.45 1.31 -28.06
N ALA A 60 -16.09 0.59 -28.96
CA ALA A 60 -16.38 -0.82 -28.80
C ALA A 60 -15.10 -1.59 -29.12
N THR A 61 -14.51 -2.29 -28.16
CA THR A 61 -13.64 -3.43 -28.47
C THR A 61 -13.75 -4.45 -27.36
N ASN A 62 -14.13 -5.65 -27.78
CA ASN A 62 -14.38 -6.84 -26.99
C ASN A 62 -13.14 -7.23 -26.18
N GLU A 63 -13.27 -7.33 -24.86
CA GLU A 63 -12.33 -8.08 -24.04
C GLU A 63 -13.00 -9.37 -23.56
N ALA A 64 -12.38 -10.47 -23.93
CA ALA A 64 -12.90 -11.82 -23.84
C ALA A 64 -13.18 -12.22 -22.38
N ALA A 65 -14.35 -12.83 -22.18
CA ALA A 65 -14.70 -13.49 -20.94
C ALA A 65 -13.61 -14.52 -20.55
N PRO A 66 -13.24 -14.62 -19.26
CA PRO A 66 -12.33 -15.66 -18.80
C PRO A 66 -12.92 -17.05 -19.07
N PRO A 67 -12.10 -18.05 -19.43
CA PRO A 67 -12.59 -19.40 -19.66
C PRO A 67 -13.23 -19.96 -18.39
N ALA A 68 -14.47 -20.45 -18.53
CA ALA A 68 -15.19 -21.14 -17.47
C ALA A 68 -14.37 -22.32 -16.92
N PRO A 69 -14.33 -22.54 -15.58
CA PRO A 69 -13.63 -23.67 -15.02
C PRO A 69 -14.25 -24.99 -15.50
N SER A 70 -13.40 -25.88 -16.00
CA SER A 70 -13.75 -27.23 -16.44
C SER A 70 -14.34 -28.05 -15.28
N PRO A 71 -15.40 -28.84 -15.47
CA PRO A 71 -15.98 -29.64 -14.40
C PRO A 71 -15.00 -30.74 -13.95
N THR A 72 -14.48 -30.59 -12.73
CA THR A 72 -13.73 -31.63 -12.03
C THR A 72 -14.60 -32.88 -11.88
N LYS A 73 -14.20 -33.98 -12.54
CA LYS A 73 -14.84 -35.29 -12.37
C LYS A 73 -14.77 -35.71 -10.91
N ALA A 74 -15.95 -35.93 -10.31
CA ALA A 74 -16.09 -36.54 -8.99
C ALA A 74 -15.47 -37.95 -9.00
N PRO A 75 -14.69 -38.33 -7.95
CA PRO A 75 -14.21 -39.70 -7.83
C PRO A 75 -15.38 -40.65 -7.55
N THR A 76 -15.43 -41.72 -8.35
CA THR A 76 -16.32 -42.87 -8.18
C THR A 76 -16.10 -43.52 -6.81
N PRO A 77 -17.13 -43.72 -5.98
CA PRO A 77 -16.98 -44.51 -4.75
C PRO A 77 -16.78 -45.99 -5.12
N THR A 78 -15.66 -46.55 -4.66
CA THR A 78 -15.41 -48.00 -4.66
C THR A 78 -16.38 -48.68 -3.68
N PRO A 79 -17.10 -49.75 -4.07
CA PRO A 79 -17.93 -50.50 -3.13
C PRO A 79 -17.02 -51.22 -2.13
N THR A 80 -17.16 -50.87 -0.85
CA THR A 80 -16.56 -51.61 0.26
C THR A 80 -17.40 -52.85 0.53
N ASP A 81 -16.75 -54.00 0.42
CA ASP A 81 -17.31 -55.32 0.70
C ASP A 81 -17.85 -55.40 2.13
N THR A 82 -19.14 -55.74 2.26
CA THR A 82 -19.80 -55.95 3.54
C THR A 82 -19.53 -57.37 4.00
N SER A 83 -18.44 -57.57 4.74
CA SER A 83 -18.24 -58.78 5.52
C SER A 83 -18.94 -58.64 6.87
N VAL A 84 -20.06 -59.33 7.02
CA VAL A 84 -20.82 -59.49 8.27
C VAL A 84 -19.97 -60.25 9.30
N PRO A 85 -19.65 -59.69 10.48
CA PRO A 85 -19.10 -60.46 11.59
C PRO A 85 -20.25 -61.05 12.43
N ALA A 86 -19.99 -62.26 12.95
CA ALA A 86 -20.88 -63.04 13.80
C ALA A 86 -21.34 -62.29 15.08
N PRO A 87 -22.49 -62.66 15.67
CA PRO A 87 -22.98 -62.05 16.91
C PRO A 87 -22.06 -62.40 18.10
N VAL A 88 -21.23 -61.45 18.51
CA VAL A 88 -20.47 -61.53 19.76
C VAL A 88 -21.37 -61.04 20.89
N ARG A 89 -21.55 -61.86 21.93
CA ARG A 89 -22.26 -61.48 23.15
C ARG A 89 -21.54 -60.30 23.81
N VAL A 90 -22.20 -59.16 23.88
CA VAL A 90 -21.70 -57.98 24.61
C VAL A 90 -22.02 -58.19 26.09
N THR A 91 -20.98 -58.46 26.88
CA THR A 91 -21.03 -58.25 28.32
C THR A 91 -20.98 -56.74 28.54
N GLU A 92 -22.06 -56.14 29.06
CA GLU A 92 -22.08 -54.71 29.44
C GLU A 92 -21.07 -54.46 30.57
N THR A 93 -19.84 -54.14 30.18
CA THR A 93 -18.88 -53.51 31.07
C THR A 93 -19.25 -52.04 31.10
N LEU A 94 -19.77 -51.57 32.24
CA LEU A 94 -20.05 -50.16 32.48
C LEU A 94 -18.73 -49.38 32.29
N LEU A 95 -18.55 -48.75 31.12
CA LEU A 95 -17.43 -47.84 30.91
C LEU A 95 -17.57 -46.67 31.88
N PRO A 96 -16.48 -46.24 32.54
CA PRO A 96 -16.50 -45.02 33.33
C PRO A 96 -16.88 -43.86 32.40
N THR A 97 -17.91 -43.10 32.79
CA THR A 97 -18.29 -41.85 32.16
C THR A 97 -17.05 -40.97 32.06
N ALA A 98 -16.49 -40.82 30.87
CA ALA A 98 -15.38 -39.93 30.63
C ALA A 98 -15.83 -38.52 30.98
N THR A 99 -15.31 -37.98 32.08
CA THR A 99 -15.40 -36.55 32.37
C THR A 99 -14.65 -35.85 31.24
N LEU A 100 -15.38 -35.19 30.35
CA LEU A 100 -14.77 -34.36 29.30
C LEU A 100 -14.00 -33.25 30.01
N GLU A 101 -12.69 -33.38 30.05
CA GLU A 101 -11.81 -32.27 30.39
C GLU A 101 -12.12 -31.14 29.40
N PRO A 102 -12.43 -29.92 29.87
CA PRO A 102 -12.65 -28.80 28.97
C PRO A 102 -11.40 -28.65 28.10
N GLY A 103 -11.56 -28.83 26.79
CA GLY A 103 -10.47 -28.59 25.84
C GLY A 103 -9.90 -27.18 26.03
N PRO A 104 -8.63 -26.94 25.65
CA PRO A 104 -8.05 -25.62 25.71
C PRO A 104 -8.98 -24.61 24.99
N PRO A 105 -9.14 -23.39 25.53
CA PRO A 105 -10.07 -22.42 24.96
C PRO A 105 -9.69 -22.14 23.51
N GLU A 106 -10.60 -22.48 22.58
CA GLU A 106 -10.37 -22.21 21.17
C GLU A 106 -10.32 -20.69 20.94
N THR A 107 -9.20 -20.22 20.39
CA THR A 107 -9.03 -18.83 19.98
C THR A 107 -8.94 -18.76 18.45
N SER A 108 -9.65 -17.79 17.87
CA SER A 108 -9.54 -17.45 16.45
C SER A 108 -8.64 -16.22 16.26
N SER A 109 -7.94 -16.15 15.14
CA SER A 109 -7.11 -15.01 14.77
C SER A 109 -7.89 -14.01 13.90
N VAL A 110 -7.99 -12.76 14.33
CA VAL A 110 -8.66 -11.68 13.59
C VAL A 110 -7.65 -10.58 13.25
N THR A 111 -7.53 -10.23 11.97
CA THR A 111 -6.68 -9.12 11.53
C THR A 111 -7.40 -7.80 11.78
N VAL A 112 -6.74 -6.89 12.51
CA VAL A 112 -7.13 -5.49 12.64
C VAL A 112 -6.39 -4.70 11.57
N TRP A 113 -7.11 -4.16 10.59
CA TRP A 113 -6.51 -3.44 9.48
C TRP A 113 -5.85 -2.12 9.91
N PRO A 114 -4.83 -1.65 9.18
CA PRO A 114 -4.23 -0.35 9.48
C PRO A 114 -5.19 0.81 9.22
N SER A 115 -5.06 1.86 10.02
CA SER A 115 -5.72 3.14 9.79
C SER A 115 -4.68 4.24 9.75
N LEU A 116 -4.56 4.90 8.59
CA LEU A 116 -3.71 6.05 8.35
C LEU A 116 -4.17 7.24 9.18
N THR A 117 -3.24 7.89 9.85
CA THR A 117 -3.47 9.07 10.69
C THR A 117 -2.76 10.31 10.18
N ASN A 118 -1.62 10.15 9.49
CA ASN A 118 -0.83 11.28 9.02
C ASN A 118 -0.13 10.97 7.67
N VAL A 119 0.00 12.01 6.85
CA VAL A 119 0.71 12.02 5.58
C VAL A 119 1.55 13.29 5.54
N GLU A 120 2.87 13.15 5.49
CA GLU A 120 3.82 14.26 5.60
C GLU A 120 4.88 14.23 4.49
N PRO A 121 4.99 15.29 3.67
CA PRO A 121 4.16 16.50 3.70
C PRO A 121 2.74 16.23 3.17
N SER A 122 1.77 17.02 3.62
CA SER A 122 0.40 17.00 3.08
C SER A 122 0.30 17.61 1.68
N THR A 123 1.31 18.40 1.28
CA THR A 123 1.48 18.92 -0.07
C THR A 123 2.82 18.45 -0.63
N ALA A 124 2.80 17.75 -1.77
CA ALA A 124 3.98 17.15 -2.38
C ALA A 124 4.07 17.47 -3.89
N SER A 125 5.25 17.33 -4.48
CA SER A 125 5.44 17.35 -5.93
C SER A 125 5.47 15.93 -6.50
N SER A 126 5.16 15.77 -7.79
CA SER A 126 5.31 14.48 -8.47
C SER A 126 6.75 13.98 -8.37
N GLY A 127 6.94 12.71 -7.97
CA GLY A 127 8.26 12.14 -7.68
C GLY A 127 8.83 12.45 -6.30
N GLN A 128 8.15 13.22 -5.45
CA GLN A 128 8.57 13.48 -4.07
C GLN A 128 8.25 12.30 -3.16
N GLU A 129 9.09 12.06 -2.15
CA GLU A 129 8.80 11.11 -1.08
C GLU A 129 7.86 11.71 -0.04
N VAL A 130 6.89 10.91 0.39
CA VAL A 130 5.90 11.24 1.42
C VAL A 130 5.94 10.16 2.50
N ARG A 131 5.99 10.59 3.75
CA ARG A 131 5.93 9.74 4.93
C ARG A 131 4.48 9.50 5.33
N ILE A 132 4.19 8.26 5.71
CA ILE A 132 2.87 7.84 6.14
C ILE A 132 2.97 7.26 7.55
N GLU A 133 2.01 7.65 8.38
CA GLU A 133 1.84 7.12 9.73
C GLU A 133 0.41 6.64 9.95
N GLY A 134 0.26 5.64 10.81
CA GLY A 134 -1.04 5.10 11.18
C GLY A 134 -0.96 4.21 12.43
N HIS A 135 -2.08 3.58 12.74
CA HIS A 135 -2.23 2.59 13.81
C HIS A 135 -2.91 1.31 13.29
N GLY A 136 -3.01 0.27 14.12
CA GLY A 136 -3.59 -1.01 13.74
C GLY A 136 -2.55 -1.99 13.17
N GLY A 137 -2.95 -2.77 12.17
CA GLY A 137 -2.06 -3.69 11.45
C GLY A 137 -1.58 -4.91 12.25
N HIS A 138 -2.31 -5.30 13.30
CA HIS A 138 -1.97 -6.43 14.18
C HIS A 138 -3.05 -7.51 14.12
N THR A 139 -2.80 -8.66 14.76
CA THR A 139 -3.78 -9.75 14.86
C THR A 139 -4.18 -9.94 16.30
N GLU A 140 -5.49 -9.90 16.55
CA GLU A 140 -6.09 -10.24 17.83
C GLU A 140 -6.38 -11.74 17.86
N LEU A 141 -6.09 -12.37 19.00
CA LEU A 141 -6.63 -13.68 19.34
C LEU A 141 -7.95 -13.44 20.06
N ARG A 142 -9.06 -13.93 19.50
CA ARG A 142 -10.40 -13.78 20.08
C ARG A 142 -10.95 -15.12 20.53
N LYS A 143 -11.59 -15.15 21.70
CA LYS A 143 -12.36 -16.31 22.16
C LYS A 143 -13.68 -16.42 21.40
N ALA A 144 -14.38 -17.54 21.58
CA ALA A 144 -15.71 -17.76 20.99
C ALA A 144 -16.76 -16.69 21.38
N ASP A 145 -16.61 -16.06 22.55
CA ASP A 145 -17.48 -14.97 23.02
C ASP A 145 -17.13 -13.59 22.41
N GLY A 146 -16.12 -13.52 21.53
CA GLY A 146 -15.65 -12.29 20.89
C GLY A 146 -14.68 -11.45 21.73
N THR A 147 -14.40 -11.84 22.98
CA THR A 147 -13.43 -11.12 23.82
C THR A 147 -12.00 -11.35 23.34
N VAL A 148 -11.16 -10.31 23.47
CA VAL A 148 -9.74 -10.38 23.13
C VAL A 148 -9.01 -11.20 24.19
N ALA A 149 -8.42 -12.31 23.77
CA ALA A 149 -7.58 -13.19 24.57
C ALA A 149 -6.10 -12.79 24.55
N GLY A 150 -5.66 -12.10 23.49
CA GLY A 150 -4.28 -11.64 23.34
C GLY A 150 -4.01 -11.04 21.96
N TYR A 151 -2.75 -10.70 21.71
CA TYR A 151 -2.29 -10.11 20.46
C TYR A 151 -1.11 -10.91 19.91
N ILE A 152 -1.06 -11.06 18.59
CA ILE A 152 0.14 -11.54 17.90
C ILE A 152 0.94 -10.31 17.50
N GLU A 153 1.97 -9.99 18.30
CA GLU A 153 2.83 -8.81 18.13
C GLU A 153 3.89 -8.98 17.02
N SER A 154 3.51 -9.57 15.89
CA SER A 154 4.40 -9.72 14.74
C SER A 154 4.41 -8.45 13.90
N ALA A 155 5.60 -8.09 13.39
CA ALA A 155 5.70 -7.08 12.35
C ALA A 155 4.95 -7.55 11.09
N ARG A 156 4.13 -6.67 10.52
CA ARG A 156 3.38 -6.93 9.29
C ARG A 156 3.57 -5.80 8.29
N SER A 157 3.35 -6.10 7.03
CA SER A 157 3.41 -5.13 5.94
C SER A 157 2.09 -5.16 5.18
N PHE A 158 1.56 -3.98 4.86
CA PHE A 158 0.30 -3.82 4.14
C PHE A 158 0.54 -2.96 2.89
N PRO A 159 0.00 -3.33 1.72
CA PRO A 159 0.10 -2.54 0.51
C PRO A 159 -0.48 -1.14 0.68
N LEU A 160 0.20 -0.17 0.08
CA LEU A 160 -0.24 1.21 -0.05
C LEU A 160 -0.58 1.52 -1.50
N TYR A 161 -1.62 2.33 -1.69
CA TYR A 161 -2.12 2.73 -2.99
C TYR A 161 -2.18 4.25 -3.11
N PHE A 162 -1.90 4.77 -4.30
CA PHE A 162 -2.09 6.16 -4.71
C PHE A 162 -3.15 6.19 -5.81
N ASP A 163 -4.30 6.81 -5.57
CA ASP A 163 -5.48 6.76 -6.45
C ASP A 163 -5.86 5.33 -6.90
N GLY A 164 -5.72 4.36 -5.99
CA GLY A 164 -5.97 2.95 -6.25
C GLY A 164 -4.84 2.18 -6.95
N GLN A 165 -3.75 2.85 -7.36
CA GLN A 165 -2.58 2.18 -7.94
C GLN A 165 -1.55 1.82 -6.85
N PRO A 166 -0.97 0.60 -6.87
CA PRO A 166 -0.01 0.20 -5.85
C PRO A 166 1.29 1.00 -5.93
N VAL A 167 1.71 1.62 -4.83
CA VAL A 167 2.92 2.48 -4.76
C VAL A 167 3.94 2.02 -3.73
N GLY A 168 3.59 1.08 -2.85
CA GLY A 168 4.51 0.57 -1.85
C GLY A 168 3.80 -0.20 -0.75
N SER A 169 4.36 -0.13 0.46
CA SER A 169 3.80 -0.80 1.63
C SER A 169 4.09 -0.04 2.91
N ILE A 170 3.19 -0.13 3.89
CA ILE A 170 3.39 0.38 5.26
C ILE A 170 3.73 -0.78 6.20
N GLY A 171 4.77 -0.60 7.02
CA GLY A 171 5.14 -1.57 8.05
C GLY A 171 4.43 -1.24 9.37
N CYS A 172 3.79 -2.22 9.99
CA CYS A 172 3.13 -2.09 11.28
C CYS A 172 3.82 -2.97 12.34
N TYR A 173 4.14 -2.38 13.48
CA TYR A 173 4.71 -3.04 14.66
C TYR A 173 4.10 -2.46 15.93
N VAL A 174 3.59 -3.32 16.81
CA VAL A 174 2.98 -2.96 18.11
C VAL A 174 2.02 -1.77 17.97
N ASN A 175 1.00 -1.96 17.11
CA ASN A 175 -0.05 -0.97 16.83
C ASN A 175 0.43 0.36 16.20
N THR A 176 1.70 0.48 15.81
CA THR A 176 2.25 1.66 15.13
C THR A 176 2.61 1.30 13.69
N CYS A 177 2.07 2.04 12.74
CA CYS A 177 2.34 1.84 11.31
C CYS A 177 3.16 3.01 10.76
N ARG A 178 4.24 2.71 10.04
CA ARG A 178 5.12 3.69 9.39
C ARG A 178 5.59 3.20 8.04
N GLY A 179 5.68 4.12 7.08
CA GLY A 179 6.20 3.85 5.75
C GLY A 179 6.53 5.13 5.01
N THR A 180 7.24 4.99 3.89
CA THR A 180 7.42 6.07 2.92
C THR A 180 6.99 5.57 1.55
N VAL A 181 6.45 6.47 0.74
CA VAL A 181 6.09 6.21 -0.65
C VAL A 181 6.53 7.38 -1.51
N THR A 182 6.89 7.10 -2.76
CA THR A 182 7.17 8.14 -3.75
C THR A 182 5.90 8.44 -4.54
N VAL A 183 5.51 9.71 -4.62
CA VAL A 183 4.40 10.14 -5.49
C VAL A 183 4.75 9.79 -6.94
N PRO A 184 3.84 9.18 -7.72
CA PRO A 184 4.08 8.91 -9.14
C PRO A 184 4.54 10.17 -9.90
N LYS A 185 5.51 10.02 -10.81
CA LYS A 185 6.10 11.18 -11.53
C LYS A 185 5.13 11.83 -12.50
N ASP A 186 4.12 11.09 -12.91
CA ASP A 186 3.02 11.48 -13.80
C ASP A 186 1.76 11.91 -13.03
N ALA A 187 1.82 11.99 -11.70
CA ALA A 187 0.73 12.53 -10.90
C ALA A 187 0.42 13.97 -11.34
N LEU A 188 -0.85 14.22 -11.66
CA LEU A 188 -1.34 15.53 -12.04
C LEU A 188 -1.40 16.45 -10.80
N PRO A 189 -1.44 17.78 -10.97
CA PRO A 189 -1.71 18.67 -9.85
C PRO A 189 -3.16 18.53 -9.36
N GLY A 190 -3.36 18.53 -8.04
CA GLY A 190 -4.70 18.40 -7.45
C GLY A 190 -4.72 17.65 -6.12
N GLU A 191 -5.91 17.24 -5.68
CA GLU A 191 -6.07 16.34 -4.53
C GLU A 191 -6.02 14.88 -4.99
N HIS A 192 -5.23 14.09 -4.30
CA HIS A 192 -5.04 12.66 -4.57
C HIS A 192 -5.22 11.86 -3.28
N GLN A 193 -5.60 10.59 -3.41
CA GLN A 193 -5.85 9.73 -2.28
C GLN A 193 -4.69 8.75 -2.09
N ILE A 194 -4.17 8.69 -0.87
CA ILE A 194 -3.32 7.58 -0.43
C ILE A 194 -4.14 6.66 0.47
N SER A 195 -4.18 5.37 0.17
CA SER A 195 -4.92 4.38 0.94
C SER A 195 -4.09 3.15 1.29
N VAL A 196 -4.52 2.42 2.32
CA VAL A 196 -3.92 1.15 2.75
C VAL A 196 -4.93 0.01 2.57
N GLU A 197 -4.46 -1.19 2.24
CA GLU A 197 -5.32 -2.36 2.06
C GLU A 197 -6.23 -2.61 3.27
N GLY A 198 -7.53 -2.78 3.01
CA GLY A 198 -8.55 -3.11 4.02
C GLY A 198 -8.78 -2.02 5.08
N GLY A 199 -8.09 -0.88 4.96
CA GLY A 199 -8.00 0.13 6.00
C GLY A 199 -8.60 1.47 5.60
N SER A 200 -7.93 2.55 5.99
CA SER A 200 -8.36 3.93 5.73
C SER A 200 -7.57 4.61 4.60
N SER A 201 -7.91 5.86 4.32
CA SER A 201 -7.27 6.69 3.32
C SER A 201 -7.03 8.11 3.83
N GLN A 202 -6.04 8.78 3.27
CA GLN A 202 -5.72 10.18 3.50
C GLN A 202 -5.56 10.94 2.19
N THR A 203 -5.84 12.23 2.23
CA THR A 203 -5.66 13.13 1.08
C THR A 203 -4.25 13.73 1.10
N VAL A 204 -3.62 13.79 -0.08
CA VAL A 204 -2.40 14.54 -0.33
C VAL A 204 -2.64 15.49 -1.51
N THR A 205 -2.16 16.72 -1.40
CA THR A 205 -2.24 17.71 -2.48
C THR A 205 -0.97 17.64 -3.31
N ILE A 206 -1.09 17.36 -4.60
CA ILE A 206 0.02 17.46 -5.54
C ILE A 206 0.09 18.89 -6.08
N ALA A 207 1.19 19.57 -5.77
CA ALA A 207 1.46 20.92 -6.23
C ALA A 207 1.73 20.94 -7.73
N MET A 208 1.35 22.04 -8.38
CA MET A 208 1.76 22.28 -9.77
C MET A 208 3.29 22.35 -9.83
N ALA A 209 3.87 21.64 -10.81
CA ALA A 209 5.29 21.81 -11.10
C ALA A 209 5.52 23.26 -11.52
N THR A 210 6.14 24.05 -10.64
CA THR A 210 6.69 25.34 -11.05
C THR A 210 7.80 25.03 -12.03
N VAL A 211 7.51 25.13 -13.32
CA VAL A 211 8.56 25.19 -14.34
C VAL A 211 9.33 26.45 -14.01
N ALA A 212 10.43 26.29 -13.27
CA ALA A 212 11.45 27.31 -13.21
C ALA A 212 11.95 27.40 -14.65
N VAL A 213 11.36 28.33 -15.41
CA VAL A 213 11.99 28.87 -16.59
C VAL A 213 13.32 29.35 -16.04
N LEU A 214 14.38 28.59 -16.34
CA LEU A 214 15.74 29.05 -16.16
C LEU A 214 15.81 30.32 -16.98
N HIS A 215 15.51 31.45 -16.34
CA HIS A 215 15.79 32.76 -16.86
C HIS A 215 17.26 32.69 -17.16
N GLY A 216 17.60 32.70 -18.45
CA GLY A 216 18.97 32.59 -18.90
C GLY A 216 19.81 33.53 -18.07
N ASP A 217 20.86 32.99 -17.44
CA ASP A 217 21.92 33.80 -16.87
C ASP A 217 22.23 34.91 -17.89
N PRO A 218 22.12 36.20 -17.51
CA PRO A 218 22.46 37.26 -18.41
C PRO A 218 23.90 37.03 -18.84
N GLU A 219 24.08 36.78 -20.14
CA GLU A 219 25.37 36.61 -20.78
C GLU A 219 26.33 37.70 -20.27
N PRO A 220 27.49 37.34 -19.70
CA PRO A 220 28.39 38.33 -19.11
C PRO A 220 28.81 39.34 -20.18
N SER A 221 28.43 40.60 -19.95
CA SER A 221 28.74 41.73 -20.82
C SER A 221 30.25 41.75 -21.18
N PRO A 222 30.62 41.89 -22.47
CA PRO A 222 32.01 41.87 -22.87
C PRO A 222 32.77 43.05 -22.25
N THR A 223 33.79 42.73 -21.46
CA THR A 223 34.69 43.72 -20.87
C THR A 223 35.49 44.42 -21.99
N PRO A 224 35.49 45.76 -22.08
CA PRO A 224 36.24 46.44 -23.12
C PRO A 224 37.75 46.27 -22.89
N ALA A 225 38.45 45.77 -23.90
CA ALA A 225 39.90 45.65 -23.90
C ALA A 225 40.55 47.04 -23.83
N ARG A 226 41.30 47.30 -22.75
CA ARG A 226 42.22 48.45 -22.68
C ARG A 226 43.43 48.17 -23.56
N PHE A 227 43.57 48.93 -24.64
CA PHE A 227 44.83 49.04 -25.37
C PHE A 227 45.74 50.02 -24.62
N THR A 228 46.93 49.55 -24.27
CA THR A 228 48.09 50.34 -23.81
C THR A 228 49.13 50.40 -24.90
#